data_AF-A0A2D3VFY4-F1
#
_entry.id   AF-A0A2D3VFY4-F1
#
_cell.length_a   1.000
_cell.length_b   1.000
_cell.length_c   1.000
_cell.angle_alpha   90.00
_cell.angle_beta   90.00
_cell.angle_gamma   90.00
#
_symmetry.space_group_name_H-M   'P 1'
#
loop_
_entity.id
_entity.type
_entity.pdbx_description
1 polymer ?
#
loop_
_entity_poly.entity_id
_entity_poly.type
_entity_poly.pdbx_seq_one_letter_code
_entity_poly.pdbx_strand_id
1 'polypeptide(L)'
;MKNLHFSRYFFLPLVLFSSAFASLPEKSAIVYYGNNISYPIVGIHDYIIVQPELTNTYTHGFTLYKEKIYAYVSVGEIHSDIKEYKNIQDDWILTTNKAWNSKVLDIKNPAYMEYFFKELIEPRRVQGFKNFFFDTLDSYQLVCKTLQERQESEKALVSFINEFHKRYPDSKLIINRGFEIIDQVHNVLEAVLFESYYEGIGGEKLAYQKVSDDARNWLDIHLQKIKSYGLNIISLEYLPEDTHVKSAELIQKVQKKGMIPYIANRELNIYGKSSKNAIKREIFTLIDTAIEEEITSDAYRYGTPVFESMGYIQEIFHASQPLPSMREMDKYQGAVIWLTKTYNDPQALVTWIQQLKKIGIKVVIVGSLPVDVQSNYFETLGIKIIPGLKHRNKILYQDPMLSYKIKPPMLASNFTIEAKKSKALLIYKHNDASNTTLAALTDWGGYALEESFIIHNNKENIWVINPFEFFKQALDLPILPTSNQSTQNTKRLLSTHIDRIMNRLYLSQKT
;
A
#
# COMPACT_ATOMS: atom_id res chain seq x y z
N MET A 1 32.78 55.12 -51.09
CA MET A 1 33.37 55.61 -49.82
C MET A 1 32.20 55.95 -48.90
N LYS A 2 31.96 55.40 -47.71
CA LYS A 2 32.77 54.68 -46.70
C LYS A 2 31.92 53.54 -46.09
N ASN A 3 32.59 52.45 -45.70
CA ASN A 3 32.07 51.34 -44.90
C ASN A 3 31.74 51.77 -43.47
N LEU A 4 30.76 51.11 -42.84
CA LEU A 4 30.85 50.73 -41.42
C LEU A 4 29.92 49.54 -41.11
N HIS A 5 30.56 48.51 -40.58
CA HIS A 5 30.01 47.22 -40.14
C HIS A 5 28.94 47.37 -39.07
N PHE A 6 27.91 46.52 -39.12
CA PHE A 6 27.23 46.06 -37.90
C PHE A 6 26.91 44.57 -38.00
N SER A 7 27.65 43.80 -37.22
CA SER A 7 27.34 42.43 -36.84
C SER A 7 25.98 42.41 -36.13
N ARG A 8 25.10 41.49 -36.52
CA ARG A 8 23.97 41.08 -35.69
C ARG A 8 23.90 39.56 -35.68
N TYR A 9 24.50 39.02 -34.61
CA TYR A 9 24.42 37.66 -34.16
C TYR A 9 22.97 37.14 -34.20
N PHE A 10 22.78 36.02 -34.90
CA PHE A 10 21.58 35.18 -34.79
C PHE A 10 21.60 34.54 -33.40
N PHE A 11 20.90 35.13 -32.44
CA PHE A 11 20.62 34.47 -31.15
C PHE A 11 19.46 33.50 -31.36
N LEU A 12 19.79 32.25 -31.66
CA LEU A 12 18.84 31.14 -31.55
C LEU A 12 18.72 30.79 -30.06
N PRO A 13 17.58 30.94 -29.38
CA PRO A 13 17.44 30.41 -28.04
C PRO A 13 17.28 28.89 -28.19
N LEU A 14 18.38 28.16 -28.01
CA LEU A 14 18.35 26.72 -27.84
C LEU A 14 17.70 26.44 -26.49
N VAL A 15 16.37 26.39 -26.44
CA VAL A 15 15.63 25.90 -25.28
C VAL A 15 15.83 24.38 -25.25
N LEU A 16 16.93 23.95 -24.66
CA LEU A 16 17.09 22.58 -24.17
C LEU A 16 16.02 22.38 -23.10
N PHE A 17 14.86 21.87 -23.50
CA PHE A 17 13.98 21.15 -22.57
C PHE A 17 14.74 19.90 -22.15
N SER A 18 15.64 20.03 -21.18
CA SER A 18 16.03 18.91 -20.35
C SER A 18 14.80 18.57 -19.51
N SER A 19 13.94 17.69 -20.04
CA SER A 19 13.04 16.92 -19.23
C SER A 19 13.91 16.09 -18.29
N ALA A 20 14.23 16.68 -17.13
CA ALA A 20 14.78 15.95 -16.00
C ALA A 20 13.68 15.02 -15.49
N PHE A 21 13.43 13.94 -16.24
CA PHE A 21 12.95 12.71 -15.61
C PHE A 21 14.09 12.29 -14.69
N ALA A 22 14.00 12.66 -13.42
CA ALA A 22 14.76 12.01 -12.39
C ALA A 22 14.25 10.56 -12.35
N SER A 23 14.75 9.71 -13.24
CA SER A 23 14.72 8.27 -12.97
C SER A 23 15.56 8.12 -11.72
N LEU A 24 14.94 7.79 -10.58
CA LEU A 24 15.70 7.28 -9.45
C LEU A 24 16.44 6.04 -9.99
N PRO A 25 17.77 6.09 -10.16
CA PRO A 25 18.50 5.08 -10.92
C PRO A 25 18.51 3.72 -10.19
N GLU A 26 18.21 3.73 -8.90
CA GLU A 26 18.24 2.54 -8.06
C GLU A 26 17.01 1.66 -8.33
N LYS A 27 17.24 0.37 -8.55
CA LYS A 27 16.16 -0.62 -8.59
C LYS A 27 15.63 -0.90 -7.18
N SER A 28 14.37 -1.30 -7.08
CA SER A 28 13.75 -1.74 -5.82
C SER A 28 12.91 -3.00 -6.00
N ALA A 29 12.77 -3.74 -4.92
CA ALA A 29 12.00 -4.98 -4.87
C ALA A 29 11.04 -4.96 -3.67
N ILE A 30 9.99 -5.77 -3.73
CA ILE A 30 9.07 -6.04 -2.63
C ILE A 30 8.63 -7.50 -2.68
N VAL A 31 8.58 -8.14 -1.53
CA VAL A 31 7.92 -9.43 -1.30
C VAL A 31 6.76 -9.20 -0.34
N TYR A 32 5.53 -9.47 -0.78
CA TYR A 32 4.32 -9.21 0.00
C TYR A 32 3.34 -10.37 -0.10
N TYR A 33 3.19 -11.11 1.01
CA TYR A 33 2.27 -12.24 1.18
C TYR A 33 1.09 -11.87 2.11
N GLY A 34 0.83 -10.58 2.29
CA GLY A 34 -0.37 -10.10 2.98
C GLY A 34 -1.59 -10.03 2.07
N ASN A 35 -2.76 -9.86 2.68
CA ASN A 35 -4.01 -9.59 1.96
C ASN A 35 -4.08 -8.12 1.50
N ASN A 36 -5.07 -7.79 0.66
CA ASN A 36 -5.47 -6.42 0.32
C ASN A 36 -4.30 -5.53 -0.17
N ILE A 37 -3.58 -6.02 -1.19
CA ILE A 37 -2.43 -5.35 -1.77
C ILE A 37 -2.73 -3.90 -2.20
N SER A 38 -1.90 -2.95 -1.76
CA SER A 38 -1.95 -1.55 -2.17
C SER A 38 -1.06 -1.33 -3.40
N TYR A 39 -1.67 -1.21 -4.58
CA TYR A 39 -0.96 -0.87 -5.81
C TYR A 39 -0.25 0.50 -5.79
N PRO A 40 -0.77 1.54 -5.13
CA PRO A 40 -0.02 2.77 -4.91
C PRO A 40 1.29 2.57 -4.14
N ILE A 41 1.35 1.59 -3.25
CA ILE A 41 2.57 1.24 -2.50
C ILE A 41 3.49 0.35 -3.34
N VAL A 42 2.97 -0.77 -3.87
CA VAL A 42 3.84 -1.77 -4.51
C VAL A 42 4.27 -1.38 -5.92
N GLY A 43 3.49 -0.56 -6.63
CA GLY A 43 3.71 -0.23 -8.05
C GLY A 43 4.99 0.54 -8.36
N ILE A 44 5.63 1.13 -7.34
CA ILE A 44 6.91 1.84 -7.50
C ILE A 44 8.10 0.89 -7.68
N HIS A 45 7.93 -0.38 -7.30
CA HIS A 45 9.00 -1.37 -7.32
C HIS A 45 9.19 -1.96 -8.72
N ASP A 46 10.41 -2.42 -8.99
CA ASP A 46 10.80 -3.06 -10.24
C ASP A 46 10.48 -4.55 -10.21
N TYR A 47 10.56 -5.16 -9.01
CA TYR A 47 10.23 -6.56 -8.74
C TYR A 47 9.18 -6.64 -7.63
N ILE A 48 7.98 -7.15 -7.95
CA ILE A 48 6.86 -7.27 -7.02
C ILE A 48 6.50 -8.75 -6.89
N ILE A 49 6.95 -9.40 -5.83
CA ILE A 49 6.70 -10.82 -5.57
C ILE A 49 5.50 -10.93 -4.62
N VAL A 50 4.49 -11.71 -5.01
CA VAL A 50 3.21 -11.80 -4.27
C VAL A 50 2.73 -13.24 -4.13
N GLN A 51 1.91 -13.47 -3.10
CA GLN A 51 1.16 -14.72 -2.94
C GLN A 51 -0.05 -14.70 -3.89
N PRO A 52 -0.13 -15.59 -4.89
CA PRO A 52 -1.18 -15.54 -5.92
C PRO A 52 -2.60 -15.67 -5.37
N GLU A 53 -2.79 -16.49 -4.34
CA GLU A 53 -4.08 -16.77 -3.72
C GLU A 53 -4.64 -15.57 -2.96
N LEU A 54 -3.78 -14.64 -2.55
CA LEU A 54 -4.14 -13.43 -1.80
C LEU A 54 -4.20 -12.19 -2.71
N THR A 55 -3.96 -12.35 -4.01
CA THR A 55 -3.87 -11.26 -4.98
C THR A 55 -5.08 -11.23 -5.91
N ASN A 56 -5.88 -10.17 -5.83
CA ASN A 56 -6.97 -9.93 -6.77
C ASN A 56 -6.45 -9.38 -8.11
N THR A 57 -6.49 -10.21 -9.14
CA THR A 57 -5.99 -9.91 -10.48
C THR A 57 -6.99 -9.14 -11.36
N TYR A 58 -8.24 -9.00 -10.94
CA TYR A 58 -9.29 -8.26 -11.66
C TYR A 58 -9.28 -6.75 -11.39
N THR A 59 -8.22 -6.24 -10.76
CA THR A 59 -8.08 -4.83 -10.43
C THR A 59 -7.32 -4.08 -11.53
N HIS A 60 -7.63 -2.78 -11.69
CA HIS A 60 -6.88 -1.91 -12.59
C HIS A 60 -5.38 -1.87 -12.22
N GLY A 61 -5.08 -1.82 -10.91
CA GLY A 61 -3.71 -1.84 -10.41
C GLY A 61 -2.93 -3.09 -10.82
N PHE A 62 -3.52 -4.28 -10.73
CA PHE A 62 -2.88 -5.50 -11.22
C PHE A 62 -2.54 -5.38 -12.70
N THR A 63 -3.53 -4.98 -13.52
CA THR A 63 -3.36 -4.86 -14.97
C THR A 63 -2.25 -3.87 -15.34
N LEU A 64 -2.15 -2.75 -14.62
CA LEU A 64 -1.14 -1.72 -14.83
C LEU A 64 0.28 -2.20 -14.52
N TYR A 65 0.45 -3.00 -13.46
CA TYR A 65 1.77 -3.42 -12.97
C TYR A 65 2.14 -4.87 -13.29
N LYS A 66 1.29 -5.64 -13.99
CA LYS A 66 1.46 -7.09 -14.24
C LYS A 66 2.82 -7.50 -14.79
N GLU A 67 3.48 -6.65 -15.58
CA GLU A 67 4.80 -6.94 -16.16
C GLU A 67 5.93 -6.96 -15.12
N LYS A 68 5.67 -6.44 -13.92
CA LYS A 68 6.59 -6.39 -12.76
C LYS A 68 6.16 -7.30 -11.62
N ILE A 69 4.99 -7.95 -11.74
CA ILE A 69 4.45 -8.83 -10.70
C ILE A 69 4.85 -10.27 -10.98
N TYR A 70 5.37 -10.94 -9.95
CA TYR A 70 5.85 -12.31 -9.96
C TYR A 70 5.02 -13.14 -8.98
N ALA A 71 4.38 -14.20 -9.49
CA ALA A 71 3.67 -15.17 -8.67
C ALA A 71 4.66 -16.05 -7.90
N TYR A 72 4.56 -16.08 -6.57
CA TYR A 72 5.28 -17.06 -5.76
C TYR A 72 4.83 -18.49 -6.08
N VAL A 73 5.79 -19.38 -6.30
CA VAL A 73 5.58 -20.82 -6.42
C VAL A 73 6.76 -21.57 -5.78
N SER A 74 6.48 -22.48 -4.86
CA SER A 74 7.48 -23.37 -4.26
C SER A 74 7.74 -24.58 -5.18
N VAL A 75 8.98 -24.79 -5.60
CA VAL A 75 9.37 -25.85 -6.56
C VAL A 75 9.79 -27.13 -5.87
N GLY A 76 10.55 -27.05 -4.78
CA GLY A 76 11.04 -28.22 -4.06
C GLY A 76 10.13 -28.67 -2.93
N GLU A 77 9.13 -27.87 -2.55
CA GLU A 77 8.27 -28.15 -1.40
C GLU A 77 6.80 -27.82 -1.62
N ILE A 78 5.92 -28.47 -0.86
CA ILE A 78 4.48 -28.15 -0.82
C ILE A 78 3.95 -28.20 0.61
N HIS A 79 3.10 -27.24 0.99
CA HIS A 79 2.38 -27.29 2.26
C HIS A 79 1.19 -28.25 2.19
N SER A 80 0.89 -28.94 3.28
CA SER A 80 -0.20 -29.93 3.30
C SER A 80 -1.60 -29.32 3.39
N ASP A 81 -1.71 -28.01 3.63
CA ASP A 81 -2.97 -27.27 3.82
C ASP A 81 -3.49 -26.58 2.56
N ILE A 82 -2.71 -26.56 1.46
CA ILE A 82 -3.17 -26.02 0.17
C ILE A 82 -3.95 -27.04 -0.65
N LYS A 83 -4.83 -26.57 -1.53
CA LYS A 83 -5.74 -27.43 -2.32
C LYS A 83 -4.99 -28.41 -3.22
N GLU A 84 -3.85 -28.00 -3.75
CA GLU A 84 -3.03 -28.74 -4.70
C GLU A 84 -2.49 -30.03 -4.07
N TYR A 85 -2.17 -29.99 -2.77
CA TYR A 85 -1.61 -31.14 -2.04
C TYR A 85 -2.42 -32.43 -2.18
N LYS A 86 -3.74 -32.34 -2.35
CA LYS A 86 -4.65 -33.49 -2.47
C LYS A 86 -4.31 -34.44 -3.62
N ASN A 87 -3.63 -33.95 -4.66
CA ASN A 87 -3.30 -34.73 -5.85
C ASN A 87 -1.81 -35.16 -5.89
N ILE A 88 -1.03 -34.81 -4.86
CA ILE A 88 0.36 -35.27 -4.72
C ILE A 88 0.37 -36.77 -4.41
N GLN A 89 1.24 -37.49 -5.10
CA GLN A 89 1.45 -38.92 -4.88
C GLN A 89 2.54 -39.15 -3.82
N ASP A 90 2.38 -40.19 -3.00
CA ASP A 90 3.32 -40.50 -1.90
C ASP A 90 4.74 -40.80 -2.42
N ASP A 91 4.87 -41.36 -3.62
CA ASP A 91 6.17 -41.65 -4.26
C ASP A 91 6.90 -40.41 -4.77
N TRP A 92 6.24 -39.24 -4.81
CA TRP A 92 6.88 -37.96 -5.12
C TRP A 92 7.49 -37.30 -3.88
N ILE A 93 7.14 -37.76 -2.68
CA ILE A 93 7.56 -37.13 -1.42
C ILE A 93 8.87 -37.76 -0.93
N LEU A 94 9.92 -36.95 -0.82
CA LEU A 94 11.24 -37.38 -0.34
C LEU A 94 11.36 -37.32 1.19
N THR A 95 10.83 -36.26 1.81
CA THR A 95 10.85 -36.07 3.27
C THR A 95 9.87 -34.98 3.71
N THR A 96 9.84 -34.68 5.01
CA THR A 96 9.12 -33.52 5.59
C THR A 96 10.13 -32.49 6.12
N ASN A 97 9.99 -31.25 5.69
CA ASN A 97 10.72 -30.12 6.26
C ASN A 97 9.97 -29.60 7.49
N LYS A 98 10.52 -29.85 8.67
CA LYS A 98 9.88 -29.52 9.96
C LYS A 98 9.82 -28.02 10.23
N ALA A 99 10.76 -27.23 9.70
CA ALA A 99 10.82 -25.80 9.97
C ALA A 99 9.62 -25.05 9.38
N TRP A 100 9.15 -25.50 8.21
CA TRP A 100 8.05 -24.87 7.46
C TRP A 100 6.79 -25.73 7.37
N ASN A 101 6.78 -26.91 8.00
CA ASN A 101 5.68 -27.88 7.96
C ASN A 101 5.25 -28.20 6.51
N SER A 102 6.23 -28.50 5.67
CA SER A 102 6.06 -28.77 4.23
C SER A 102 6.63 -30.14 3.86
N LYS A 103 6.20 -30.67 2.72
CA LYS A 103 6.72 -31.91 2.11
C LYS A 103 7.74 -31.56 1.04
N VAL A 104 8.91 -32.19 1.10
CA VAL A 104 9.97 -32.05 0.08
C VAL A 104 9.67 -33.01 -1.06
N LEU A 105 9.68 -32.51 -2.29
CA LEU A 105 9.24 -33.24 -3.49
C LEU A 105 10.43 -33.61 -4.38
N ASP A 106 10.31 -34.75 -5.07
CA ASP A 106 11.33 -35.23 -6.01
C ASP A 106 11.21 -34.55 -7.37
N ILE A 107 11.98 -33.47 -7.56
CA ILE A 107 12.09 -32.76 -8.84
C ILE A 107 12.64 -33.64 -9.98
N LYS A 108 13.22 -34.81 -9.68
CA LYS A 108 13.67 -35.77 -10.71
C LYS A 108 12.52 -36.59 -11.26
N ASN A 109 11.37 -36.63 -10.58
CA ASN A 109 10.21 -37.39 -11.01
C ASN A 109 9.46 -36.63 -12.13
N PRO A 110 9.41 -37.17 -13.37
CA PRO A 110 8.76 -36.47 -14.49
C PRO A 110 7.25 -36.30 -14.31
N ALA A 111 6.59 -37.18 -13.55
CA ALA A 111 5.16 -37.03 -13.25
C ALA A 111 4.91 -35.84 -12.32
N TYR A 112 5.80 -35.63 -11.34
CA TYR A 112 5.75 -34.43 -10.50
C TYR A 112 6.02 -33.16 -11.30
N MET A 113 7.02 -33.17 -12.20
CA MET A 113 7.30 -32.00 -13.06
C MET A 113 6.08 -31.62 -13.92
N GLU A 114 5.42 -32.60 -14.54
CA GLU A 114 4.23 -32.32 -15.35
C GLU A 114 3.06 -31.83 -14.49
N TYR A 115 2.87 -32.44 -13.31
CA TYR A 115 1.91 -31.97 -12.31
C TYR A 115 2.18 -30.51 -11.92
N PHE A 116 3.44 -30.13 -11.66
CA PHE A 116 3.82 -28.77 -11.30
C PHE A 116 3.40 -27.77 -12.38
N PHE A 117 3.71 -28.03 -13.65
CA PHE A 117 3.33 -27.11 -14.71
C PHE A 117 1.82 -26.98 -14.84
N LYS A 118 1.10 -28.11 -14.83
CA LYS A 118 -0.34 -28.15 -15.03
C LYS A 118 -1.14 -27.56 -13.86
N GLU A 119 -0.76 -27.85 -12.63
CA GLU A 119 -1.57 -27.55 -11.44
C GLU A 119 -1.03 -26.33 -10.66
N LEU A 120 0.25 -25.97 -10.82
CA LEU A 120 0.83 -24.80 -10.17
C LEU A 120 1.05 -23.63 -11.15
N ILE A 121 1.52 -23.85 -12.38
CA ILE A 121 1.82 -22.75 -13.31
C ILE A 121 0.59 -22.32 -14.12
N GLU A 122 -0.06 -23.24 -14.84
CA GLU A 122 -1.17 -22.89 -15.73
C GLU A 122 -2.33 -22.15 -15.04
N PRO A 123 -2.79 -22.54 -13.83
CA PRO A 123 -3.89 -21.83 -13.19
C PRO A 123 -3.53 -20.37 -12.85
N ARG A 124 -2.28 -20.10 -12.48
CA ARG A 124 -1.79 -18.74 -12.21
C ARG A 124 -1.69 -17.92 -13.49
N ARG A 125 -1.33 -18.53 -14.62
CA ARG A 125 -1.40 -17.88 -15.95
C ARG A 125 -2.83 -17.52 -16.33
N VAL A 126 -3.76 -18.45 -16.15
CA VAL A 126 -5.20 -18.21 -16.39
C VAL A 126 -5.73 -17.09 -15.48
N GLN A 127 -5.25 -17.00 -14.23
CA GLN A 127 -5.56 -15.91 -13.31
C GLN A 127 -4.99 -14.55 -13.76
N GLY A 128 -4.04 -14.53 -14.70
CA GLY A 128 -3.47 -13.32 -15.32
C GLY A 128 -2.00 -13.05 -14.99
N PHE A 129 -1.34 -13.90 -14.19
CA PHE A 129 0.09 -13.77 -13.91
C PHE A 129 0.92 -14.07 -15.16
N LYS A 130 1.92 -13.23 -15.41
CA LYS A 130 2.88 -13.41 -16.51
C LYS A 130 4.23 -13.92 -16.03
N ASN A 131 4.67 -13.50 -14.85
CA ASN A 131 6.01 -13.78 -14.35
C ASN A 131 5.93 -14.58 -13.05
N PHE A 132 7.02 -15.28 -12.72
CA PHE A 132 7.05 -16.24 -11.63
C PHE A 132 8.29 -16.08 -10.76
N PHE A 133 8.12 -16.35 -9.49
CA PHE A 133 9.19 -16.44 -8.51
C PHE A 133 9.24 -17.86 -7.97
N PHE A 134 10.35 -18.56 -8.20
CA PHE A 134 10.54 -19.94 -7.77
C PHE A 134 11.34 -20.00 -6.48
N ASP A 135 10.72 -20.62 -5.47
CA ASP A 135 11.32 -20.84 -4.17
C ASP A 135 11.67 -22.32 -3.96
N THR A 136 12.35 -22.62 -2.84
CA THR A 136 12.69 -23.97 -2.35
C THR A 136 13.55 -24.80 -3.31
N LEU A 137 14.37 -24.12 -4.10
CA LEU A 137 15.28 -24.73 -5.08
C LEU A 137 16.41 -25.54 -4.44
N ASP A 138 16.70 -25.32 -3.16
CA ASP A 138 17.73 -26.00 -2.38
C ASP A 138 17.18 -27.12 -1.47
N SER A 139 15.87 -27.42 -1.50
CA SER A 139 15.26 -28.42 -0.60
C SER A 139 15.76 -29.85 -0.82
N TYR A 140 16.30 -30.17 -2.00
CA TYR A 140 16.96 -31.46 -2.25
C TYR A 140 18.18 -31.69 -1.33
N GLN A 141 18.80 -30.61 -0.83
CA GLN A 141 19.93 -30.72 0.10
C GLN A 141 19.54 -31.34 1.45
N LEU A 142 18.25 -31.35 1.82
CA LEU A 142 17.75 -32.00 3.04
C LEU A 142 17.80 -33.53 2.98
N VAL A 143 17.91 -34.11 1.77
CA VAL A 143 17.84 -35.56 1.55
C VAL A 143 19.09 -36.14 0.88
N CYS A 144 19.75 -35.37 0.01
CA CYS A 144 20.94 -35.81 -0.70
C CYS A 144 22.17 -35.87 0.22
N LYS A 145 22.70 -37.07 0.45
CA LYS A 145 23.85 -37.33 1.34
C LYS A 145 25.17 -37.28 0.58
N THR A 146 25.16 -37.65 -0.70
CA THR A 146 26.36 -37.72 -1.55
C THR A 146 26.44 -36.55 -2.52
N LEU A 147 27.65 -36.28 -3.02
CA LEU A 147 27.85 -35.30 -4.10
C LEU A 147 27.12 -35.70 -5.38
N GLN A 148 27.10 -37.00 -5.70
CA GLN A 148 26.44 -37.51 -6.90
C GLN A 148 24.93 -37.26 -6.85
N GLU A 149 24.27 -37.57 -5.73
CA GLU A 149 22.83 -37.31 -5.56
C GLU A 149 22.50 -35.81 -5.71
N ARG A 150 23.35 -34.93 -5.15
CA ARG A 150 23.19 -33.47 -5.31
C ARG A 150 23.31 -33.05 -6.77
N GLN A 151 24.33 -33.54 -7.48
CA GLN A 151 24.52 -33.26 -8.91
C GLN A 151 23.36 -33.77 -9.78
N GLU A 152 22.77 -34.91 -9.44
CA GLU A 152 21.57 -35.43 -10.12
C GLU A 152 20.36 -34.53 -9.91
N SER A 153 20.12 -34.07 -8.69
CA SER A 153 19.05 -33.12 -8.39
C SER A 153 19.29 -31.76 -9.07
N GLU A 154 20.53 -31.25 -9.06
CA GLU A 154 20.89 -30.01 -9.76
C GLU A 154 20.63 -30.09 -11.26
N LYS A 155 20.97 -31.21 -11.91
CA LYS A 155 20.67 -31.44 -13.33
C LYS A 155 19.17 -31.47 -13.61
N ALA A 156 18.38 -32.09 -12.72
CA ALA A 156 16.94 -32.10 -12.84
C ALA A 156 16.35 -30.69 -12.69
N LEU A 157 16.86 -29.90 -11.75
CA LEU A 157 16.45 -28.51 -11.54
C LEU A 157 16.77 -27.62 -12.73
N VAL A 158 17.95 -27.79 -13.33
CA VAL A 158 18.33 -27.08 -14.56
C VAL A 158 17.40 -27.45 -15.71
N SER A 159 17.10 -28.75 -15.85
CA SER A 159 16.17 -29.23 -16.88
C SER A 159 14.77 -28.66 -16.67
N PHE A 160 14.32 -28.58 -15.42
CA PHE A 160 13.04 -27.99 -15.03
C PHE A 160 12.95 -26.49 -15.38
N ILE A 161 13.97 -25.69 -15.05
CA ILE A 161 13.98 -24.25 -15.36
C ILE A 161 14.02 -24.01 -16.87
N ASN A 162 14.82 -24.80 -17.60
CA ASN A 162 14.87 -24.71 -19.06
C ASN A 162 13.55 -25.11 -19.71
N GLU A 163 12.87 -26.13 -19.18
CA GLU A 163 11.55 -26.53 -19.66
C GLU A 163 10.49 -25.47 -19.35
N PHE A 164 10.55 -24.81 -18.19
CA PHE A 164 9.71 -23.65 -17.88
C PHE A 164 9.90 -22.54 -18.93
N HIS A 165 11.14 -22.15 -19.22
CA HIS A 165 11.43 -21.11 -20.20
C HIS A 165 10.96 -21.50 -21.62
N LYS A 166 11.11 -22.79 -21.98
CA LYS A 166 10.64 -23.31 -23.26
C LYS A 166 9.12 -23.29 -23.39
N ARG A 167 8.38 -23.67 -22.33
CA ARG A 167 6.91 -23.65 -22.32
C ARG A 167 6.36 -22.23 -22.25
N TYR A 168 7.06 -21.33 -21.57
CA TYR A 168 6.62 -19.95 -21.32
C TYR A 168 7.70 -18.91 -21.67
N PRO A 169 8.05 -18.75 -22.95
CA PRO A 169 9.18 -17.92 -23.38
C PRO A 169 9.03 -16.43 -23.04
N ASP A 170 7.80 -15.94 -22.91
CA ASP A 170 7.51 -14.55 -22.55
C ASP A 170 7.49 -14.28 -21.03
N SER A 171 7.57 -15.33 -20.21
CA SER A 171 7.53 -15.22 -18.75
C SER A 171 8.93 -14.88 -18.22
N LYS A 172 9.01 -13.87 -17.36
CA LYS A 172 10.24 -13.63 -16.58
C LYS A 172 10.28 -14.51 -15.34
N LEU A 173 11.48 -14.91 -14.96
CA LEU A 173 11.72 -15.77 -13.80
C LEU A 173 12.68 -15.11 -12.81
N ILE A 174 12.27 -15.05 -11.55
CA ILE A 174 13.15 -14.81 -10.41
C ILE A 174 13.27 -16.11 -9.64
N ILE A 175 14.46 -16.42 -9.14
CA ILE A 175 14.67 -17.59 -8.27
C ILE A 175 15.14 -17.17 -6.88
N ASN A 176 14.73 -17.93 -5.85
CA ASN A 176 15.36 -17.86 -4.53
C ASN A 176 16.59 -18.76 -4.51
N ARG A 177 17.76 -18.19 -4.25
CA ARG A 177 19.06 -18.88 -4.27
C ARG A 177 19.35 -19.55 -5.62
N GLY A 178 19.44 -20.88 -5.66
CA GLY A 178 19.87 -21.65 -6.84
C GLY A 178 21.33 -21.43 -7.22
N PHE A 179 22.22 -21.23 -6.24
CA PHE A 179 23.61 -20.87 -6.47
C PHE A 179 24.41 -21.96 -7.19
N GLU A 180 24.05 -23.22 -6.97
CA GLU A 180 24.69 -24.41 -7.53
C GLU A 180 24.43 -24.55 -9.04
N ILE A 181 23.29 -24.03 -9.52
CA ILE A 181 22.84 -24.19 -10.90
C ILE A 181 23.01 -22.93 -11.76
N ILE A 182 23.43 -21.81 -11.16
CA ILE A 182 23.40 -20.49 -11.81
C ILE A 182 24.18 -20.43 -13.13
N ASP A 183 25.29 -21.18 -13.25
CA ASP A 183 26.09 -21.27 -14.49
C ASP A 183 25.26 -21.71 -15.68
N GLN A 184 24.27 -22.56 -15.43
CA GLN A 184 23.53 -23.27 -16.47
C GLN A 184 22.21 -22.56 -16.80
N VAL A 185 21.69 -21.72 -15.90
CA VAL A 185 20.36 -21.09 -16.04
C VAL A 185 20.37 -19.56 -16.12
N HIS A 186 21.49 -18.89 -15.87
CA HIS A 186 21.53 -17.42 -15.79
C HIS A 186 20.88 -16.67 -16.98
N ASN A 187 20.95 -17.23 -18.19
CA ASN A 187 20.39 -16.60 -19.40
C ASN A 187 18.86 -16.53 -19.44
N VAL A 188 18.16 -17.31 -18.62
CA VAL A 188 16.68 -17.33 -18.56
C VAL A 188 16.13 -16.66 -17.30
N LEU A 189 17.01 -16.09 -16.48
CA LEU A 189 16.65 -15.41 -15.23
C LEU A 189 16.61 -13.90 -15.41
N GLU A 190 15.68 -13.26 -14.71
CA GLU A 190 15.58 -11.80 -14.61
C GLU A 190 16.35 -11.28 -13.38
N ALA A 191 16.27 -12.00 -12.26
CA ALA A 191 16.97 -11.68 -11.02
C ALA A 191 17.13 -12.92 -10.13
N VAL A 192 18.00 -12.81 -9.12
CA VAL A 192 18.15 -13.78 -8.04
C VAL A 192 17.81 -13.10 -6.72
N LEU A 193 16.94 -13.71 -5.93
CA LEU A 193 16.68 -13.32 -4.54
C LEU A 193 17.42 -14.29 -3.60
N PHE A 194 17.83 -13.82 -2.42
CA PHE A 194 18.27 -14.72 -1.35
C PHE A 194 17.95 -14.15 0.04
N GLU A 195 17.93 -15.05 1.02
CA GLU A 195 17.61 -14.78 2.42
C GLU A 195 18.69 -15.38 3.32
N SER A 196 19.47 -14.60 4.07
CA SER A 196 19.61 -13.13 4.11
C SER A 196 21.10 -12.77 4.19
N TYR A 197 21.49 -11.50 4.05
CA TYR A 197 22.90 -11.09 4.10
C TYR A 197 23.35 -10.57 5.47
N TYR A 198 22.55 -9.78 6.18
CA TYR A 198 22.92 -9.21 7.49
C TYR A 198 21.99 -9.65 8.61
N GLU A 199 20.68 -9.52 8.39
CA GLU A 199 19.63 -9.73 9.36
C GLU A 199 18.65 -10.75 8.77
N GLY A 200 18.63 -11.95 9.34
CA GLY A 200 17.84 -13.08 8.86
C GLY A 200 16.97 -13.67 9.94
N ILE A 201 16.42 -14.85 9.63
CA ILE A 201 15.69 -15.70 10.57
C ILE A 201 16.32 -17.08 10.60
N GLY A 202 16.20 -17.79 11.73
CA GLY A 202 16.65 -19.18 11.78
C GLY A 202 16.35 -19.91 13.08
N GLY A 203 16.83 -21.15 13.15
CA GLY A 203 16.47 -22.11 14.19
C GLY A 203 15.04 -22.65 14.03
N GLU A 204 14.66 -23.58 14.91
CA GLU A 204 13.35 -24.25 14.84
C GLU A 204 12.16 -23.29 14.98
N LYS A 205 12.37 -22.13 15.62
CA LYS A 205 11.33 -21.11 15.84
C LYS A 205 11.37 -19.97 14.82
N LEU A 206 12.26 -20.02 13.83
CA LEU A 206 12.47 -18.95 12.85
C LEU A 206 12.63 -17.58 13.54
N ALA A 207 13.54 -17.51 14.53
CA ALA A 207 13.78 -16.30 15.30
C ALA A 207 14.70 -15.34 14.53
N TYR A 208 14.48 -14.04 14.69
CA TYR A 208 15.35 -13.00 14.13
C TYR A 208 16.79 -13.16 14.65
N GLN A 209 17.75 -13.17 13.74
CA GLN A 209 19.16 -13.39 14.06
C GLN A 209 20.08 -12.69 13.05
N LYS A 210 21.32 -12.43 13.46
CA LYS A 210 22.35 -11.93 12.55
C LYS A 210 22.96 -13.06 11.74
N VAL A 211 23.27 -12.77 10.48
CA VAL A 211 24.03 -13.66 9.61
C VAL A 211 25.52 -13.58 10.00
N SER A 212 26.16 -14.74 10.18
CA SER A 212 27.57 -14.82 10.60
C SER A 212 28.54 -14.35 9.52
N ASP A 213 29.74 -13.96 9.93
CA ASP A 213 30.80 -13.55 8.99
C ASP A 213 31.15 -14.66 8.00
N ASP A 214 31.24 -15.91 8.48
CA ASP A 214 31.53 -17.06 7.63
C ASP A 214 30.44 -17.29 6.57
N ALA A 215 29.16 -17.17 6.95
CA ALA A 215 28.05 -17.29 6.02
C ALA A 215 28.09 -16.17 4.97
N ARG A 216 28.42 -14.93 5.38
CA ARG A 216 28.57 -13.80 4.44
C ARG A 216 29.75 -13.97 3.51
N ASN A 217 30.88 -14.49 3.99
CA ASN A 217 32.05 -14.78 3.17
C ASN A 217 31.73 -15.86 2.13
N TRP A 218 30.97 -16.89 2.50
CA TRP A 218 30.47 -17.89 1.56
C TRP A 218 29.50 -17.28 0.53
N LEU A 219 28.54 -16.47 0.98
CA LEU A 219 27.61 -15.76 0.08
C LEU A 219 28.37 -14.86 -0.91
N ASP A 220 29.38 -14.11 -0.47
CA ASP A 220 30.12 -13.18 -1.32
C ASP A 220 30.71 -13.86 -2.57
N ILE A 221 31.10 -15.14 -2.48
CA ILE A 221 31.57 -15.93 -3.64
C ILE A 221 30.44 -16.13 -4.67
N HIS A 222 29.26 -16.54 -4.21
CA HIS A 222 28.09 -16.77 -5.07
C HIS A 222 27.53 -15.46 -5.63
N LEU A 223 27.51 -14.40 -4.83
CA LEU A 223 27.02 -13.08 -5.25
C LEU A 223 27.94 -12.45 -6.30
N GLN A 224 29.26 -12.60 -6.18
CA GLN A 224 30.20 -12.17 -7.23
C GLN A 224 29.94 -12.90 -8.55
N LYS A 225 29.67 -14.20 -8.47
CA LYS A 225 29.35 -15.03 -9.63
C LYS A 225 28.06 -14.58 -10.32
N ILE A 226 26.97 -14.36 -9.56
CA ILE A 226 25.70 -13.85 -10.10
C ILE A 226 25.89 -12.48 -10.78
N LYS A 227 26.66 -11.58 -10.14
CA LYS A 227 26.98 -10.26 -10.73
C LYS A 227 27.76 -10.36 -12.03
N SER A 228 28.65 -11.35 -12.15
CA SER A 228 29.42 -11.56 -13.38
C SER A 228 28.54 -11.89 -14.59
N TYR A 229 27.33 -12.42 -14.36
CA TYR A 229 26.31 -12.65 -15.37
C TYR A 229 25.42 -11.42 -15.65
N GLY A 230 25.63 -10.30 -14.96
CA GLY A 230 24.82 -9.10 -15.10
C GLY A 230 23.42 -9.18 -14.48
N LEU A 231 23.15 -10.21 -13.67
CA LEU A 231 21.87 -10.39 -13.00
C LEU A 231 21.73 -9.46 -11.78
N ASN A 232 20.50 -9.00 -11.56
CA ASN A 232 20.17 -8.25 -10.35
C ASN A 232 20.06 -9.21 -9.17
N ILE A 233 20.49 -8.74 -8.00
CA ILE A 233 20.45 -9.51 -6.76
C ILE A 233 19.53 -8.78 -5.78
N ILE A 234 18.52 -9.48 -5.27
CA ILE A 234 17.60 -8.99 -4.24
C ILE A 234 18.01 -9.63 -2.91
N SER A 235 18.34 -8.81 -1.91
CA SER A 235 18.64 -9.24 -0.55
C SER A 235 17.38 -9.05 0.29
N LEU A 236 16.70 -10.15 0.62
CA LEU A 236 15.56 -10.13 1.53
C LEU A 236 16.07 -10.29 2.97
N GLU A 237 15.89 -9.25 3.76
CA GLU A 237 16.33 -9.14 5.14
C GLU A 237 15.14 -9.09 6.09
N TYR A 238 15.34 -9.58 7.31
CA TYR A 238 14.30 -9.71 8.31
C TYR A 238 14.61 -8.89 9.55
N LEU A 239 13.71 -7.94 9.85
CA LEU A 239 13.75 -7.16 11.08
C LEU A 239 12.36 -7.11 11.74
N PRO A 240 12.28 -7.02 13.08
CA PRO A 240 11.03 -6.72 13.77
C PRO A 240 10.42 -5.38 13.31
N GLU A 241 9.10 -5.26 13.39
CA GLU A 241 8.34 -4.11 12.87
C GLU A 241 8.82 -2.75 13.45
N ASP A 242 9.23 -2.69 14.72
CA ASP A 242 9.63 -1.46 15.43
C ASP A 242 11.13 -1.09 15.26
N THR A 243 11.66 -1.18 14.04
CA THR A 243 13.11 -1.01 13.78
C THR A 243 13.45 -0.04 12.63
N HIS A 244 12.66 1.02 12.48
CA HIS A 244 12.78 1.98 11.37
C HIS A 244 14.19 2.59 11.15
N VAL A 245 14.91 2.98 12.21
CA VAL A 245 16.27 3.53 12.07
C VAL A 245 17.24 2.46 11.55
N LYS A 246 17.13 1.24 12.07
CA LYS A 246 17.97 0.12 11.66
C LYS A 246 17.70 -0.28 10.22
N SER A 247 16.46 -0.23 9.75
CA SER A 247 16.13 -0.56 8.36
C SER A 247 16.74 0.45 7.38
N ALA A 248 16.75 1.75 7.69
CA ALA A 248 17.40 2.75 6.85
C ALA A 248 18.92 2.54 6.73
N GLU A 249 19.60 2.22 7.84
CA GLU A 249 21.04 1.89 7.81
C GLU A 249 21.32 0.58 7.04
N LEU A 250 20.46 -0.41 7.20
CA LEU A 250 20.59 -1.71 6.55
C LEU A 250 20.42 -1.59 5.03
N ILE A 251 19.45 -0.80 4.55
CA ILE A 251 19.27 -0.47 3.13
C ILE A 251 20.59 0.04 2.54
N GLN A 252 21.22 1.01 3.18
CA GLN A 252 22.49 1.57 2.69
C GLN A 252 23.63 0.53 2.68
N LYS A 253 23.70 -0.34 3.69
CA LYS A 253 24.73 -1.40 3.76
C LYS A 253 24.57 -2.43 2.65
N VAL A 254 23.35 -2.82 2.34
CA VAL A 254 23.02 -3.77 1.25
C VAL A 254 23.27 -3.11 -0.11
N GLN A 255 22.87 -1.85 -0.30
CA GLN A 255 23.13 -1.11 -1.54
C GLN A 255 24.62 -0.92 -1.82
N LYS A 256 25.44 -0.66 -0.80
CA LYS A 256 26.92 -0.59 -0.93
C LYS A 256 27.53 -1.91 -1.39
N LYS A 257 26.87 -3.04 -1.15
CA LYS A 257 27.25 -4.35 -1.68
C LYS A 257 26.73 -4.58 -3.11
N GLY A 258 26.08 -3.59 -3.75
CA GLY A 258 25.55 -3.69 -5.11
C GLY A 258 24.34 -4.62 -5.22
N MET A 259 23.52 -4.69 -4.18
CA MET A 259 22.30 -5.50 -4.12
C MET A 259 21.08 -4.61 -3.91
N ILE A 260 19.91 -5.11 -4.28
CA ILE A 260 18.61 -4.48 -4.06
C ILE A 260 18.10 -4.91 -2.67
N PRO A 261 18.03 -4.02 -1.67
CA PRO A 261 17.49 -4.37 -0.37
C PRO A 261 15.98 -4.51 -0.40
N TYR A 262 15.46 -5.49 0.34
CA TYR A 262 14.09 -5.47 0.84
C TYR A 262 14.06 -5.97 2.28
N ILE A 263 13.60 -5.13 3.20
CA ILE A 263 13.59 -5.40 4.64
C ILE A 263 12.13 -5.55 5.07
N ALA A 264 11.76 -6.71 5.61
CA ALA A 264 10.39 -7.01 6.02
C ALA A 264 10.34 -7.77 7.36
N ASN A 265 9.12 -8.04 7.84
CA ASN A 265 8.91 -9.01 8.91
C ASN A 265 8.94 -10.44 8.36
N ARG A 266 9.09 -11.42 9.26
CA ARG A 266 9.15 -12.85 8.90
C ARG A 266 7.96 -13.31 8.07
N GLU A 267 6.76 -12.84 8.39
CA GLU A 267 5.52 -13.26 7.73
C GLU A 267 5.32 -12.62 6.34
N LEU A 268 6.17 -11.65 5.95
CA LEU A 268 6.10 -10.91 4.69
C LEU A 268 4.73 -10.26 4.45
N ASN A 269 4.01 -9.92 5.51
CA ASN A 269 2.64 -9.41 5.45
C ASN A 269 2.53 -7.93 5.85
N ILE A 270 3.65 -7.21 5.77
CA ILE A 270 3.72 -5.76 5.92
C ILE A 270 4.37 -5.15 4.67
N TYR A 271 4.16 -3.86 4.46
CA TYR A 271 4.89 -3.09 3.47
C TYR A 271 6.29 -2.76 4.00
N GLY A 272 7.24 -3.64 3.68
CA GLY A 272 8.65 -3.50 4.06
C GLY A 272 9.34 -2.28 3.45
N LYS A 273 10.65 -2.16 3.67
CA LYS A 273 11.46 -1.06 3.14
C LYS A 273 12.44 -1.52 2.07
N SER A 274 12.61 -0.73 1.00
CA SER A 274 13.54 -1.00 -0.11
C SER A 274 14.30 0.27 -0.50
N SER A 275 15.05 0.24 -1.61
CA SER A 275 15.69 1.43 -2.21
C SER A 275 14.68 2.55 -2.48
N LYS A 276 13.47 2.17 -2.91
CA LYS A 276 12.32 3.06 -3.07
C LYS A 276 11.28 2.68 -2.01
N ASN A 277 10.70 3.69 -1.37
CA ASN A 277 9.64 3.51 -0.38
C ASN A 277 8.48 4.42 -0.73
N ALA A 278 7.27 3.84 -0.82
CA ALA A 278 6.10 4.60 -1.20
C ALA A 278 5.68 5.56 -0.08
N ILE A 279 5.11 6.69 -0.50
CA ILE A 279 4.33 7.54 0.38
C ILE A 279 2.92 6.97 0.43
N LYS A 280 2.34 6.87 1.62
CA LYS A 280 0.96 6.42 1.80
C LYS A 280 0.01 7.42 1.13
N ARG A 281 -0.79 6.96 0.18
CA ARG A 281 -1.73 7.80 -0.58
C ARG A 281 -3.19 7.45 -0.36
N GLU A 282 -3.46 6.37 0.36
CA GLU A 282 -4.82 5.89 0.56
C GLU A 282 -5.40 6.50 1.84
N ILE A 283 -6.68 6.87 1.79
CA ILE A 283 -7.47 7.35 2.92
C ILE A 283 -8.61 6.35 3.11
N PHE A 284 -8.66 5.74 4.29
CA PHE A 284 -9.74 4.84 4.66
C PHE A 284 -10.99 5.66 5.00
N THR A 285 -12.15 5.39 4.41
CA THR A 285 -13.39 6.08 4.76
C THR A 285 -14.49 5.09 5.14
N LEU A 286 -14.90 5.12 6.41
CA LEU A 286 -15.99 4.32 6.94
C LEU A 286 -17.34 4.99 6.70
N ILE A 287 -18.27 4.26 6.07
CA ILE A 287 -19.66 4.69 5.81
C ILE A 287 -20.68 3.64 6.25
N ASP A 288 -21.92 4.05 6.49
CA ASP A 288 -23.05 3.19 6.87
C ASP A 288 -24.09 3.00 5.76
N THR A 289 -23.83 3.50 4.55
CA THR A 289 -24.72 3.26 3.40
C THR A 289 -24.61 1.82 2.89
N ALA A 290 -25.68 1.35 2.26
CA ALA A 290 -25.67 0.10 1.52
C ALA A 290 -24.59 0.11 0.43
N ILE A 291 -24.07 -1.08 0.08
CA ILE A 291 -22.98 -1.22 -0.91
C ILE A 291 -23.44 -0.71 -2.28
N GLU A 292 -24.70 -0.96 -2.63
CA GLU A 292 -25.33 -0.54 -3.87
C GLU A 292 -25.46 0.99 -3.99
N GLU A 293 -25.39 1.70 -2.85
CA GLU A 293 -25.55 3.15 -2.77
C GLU A 293 -24.21 3.89 -2.58
N GLU A 294 -23.07 3.19 -2.62
CA GLU A 294 -21.73 3.75 -2.37
C GLU A 294 -21.48 5.03 -3.20
N ILE A 295 -21.70 4.97 -4.51
CA ILE A 295 -21.42 6.07 -5.46
C ILE A 295 -22.32 7.29 -5.16
N THR A 296 -23.48 7.07 -4.56
CA THR A 296 -24.42 8.13 -4.18
C THR A 296 -24.18 8.68 -2.77
N SER A 297 -23.36 8.03 -1.96
CA SER A 297 -23.02 8.49 -0.62
C SER A 297 -22.33 9.86 -0.66
N ASP A 298 -22.56 10.68 0.37
CA ASP A 298 -21.90 11.98 0.48
C ASP A 298 -20.38 11.83 0.58
N ALA A 299 -19.91 10.80 1.27
CA ALA A 299 -18.49 10.50 1.40
C ALA A 299 -17.82 10.29 0.04
N TYR A 300 -18.48 9.58 -0.88
CA TYR A 300 -17.97 9.39 -2.24
C TYR A 300 -18.10 10.67 -3.08
N ARG A 301 -19.31 11.28 -3.12
CA ARG A 301 -19.60 12.43 -3.99
C ARG A 301 -18.80 13.69 -3.63
N TYR A 302 -18.55 13.90 -2.34
CA TYR A 302 -17.92 15.12 -1.83
C TYR A 302 -16.50 14.88 -1.28
N GLY A 303 -16.22 13.70 -0.72
CA GLY A 303 -14.90 13.34 -0.22
C GLY A 303 -13.91 13.03 -1.34
N THR A 304 -14.29 12.14 -2.27
CA THR A 304 -13.36 11.63 -3.29
C THR A 304 -12.73 12.75 -4.12
N PRO A 305 -13.49 13.73 -4.67
CA PRO A 305 -12.88 14.83 -5.43
C PRO A 305 -11.95 15.73 -4.61
N VAL A 306 -12.16 15.82 -3.29
CA VAL A 306 -11.30 16.59 -2.39
C VAL A 306 -9.97 15.88 -2.23
N PHE A 307 -9.99 14.60 -1.87
CA PHE A 307 -8.78 13.80 -1.67
C PHE A 307 -7.97 13.63 -2.96
N GLU A 308 -8.64 13.33 -4.09
CA GLU A 308 -7.98 13.19 -5.39
C GLU A 308 -7.23 14.46 -5.80
N SER A 309 -7.84 15.63 -5.57
CA SER A 309 -7.19 16.92 -5.88
C SER A 309 -5.94 17.20 -5.03
N MET A 310 -5.83 16.55 -3.87
CA MET A 310 -4.66 16.59 -2.99
C MET A 310 -3.68 15.44 -3.24
N GLY A 311 -3.96 14.56 -4.22
CA GLY A 311 -3.10 13.42 -4.60
C GLY A 311 -3.35 12.15 -3.79
N TYR A 312 -4.48 12.07 -3.08
CA TYR A 312 -4.89 10.93 -2.27
C TYR A 312 -6.00 10.13 -2.96
N ILE A 313 -6.09 8.85 -2.62
CA ILE A 313 -7.10 7.90 -3.09
C ILE A 313 -7.99 7.57 -1.90
N GLN A 314 -9.30 7.76 -2.04
CA GLN A 314 -10.26 7.37 -1.02
C GLN A 314 -10.68 5.92 -1.23
N GLU A 315 -10.54 5.08 -0.21
CA GLU A 315 -11.04 3.70 -0.19
C GLU A 315 -12.24 3.65 0.74
N ILE A 316 -13.40 3.27 0.19
CA ILE A 316 -14.64 3.17 0.95
C ILE A 316 -14.70 1.84 1.68
N PHE A 317 -15.11 1.89 2.94
CA PHE A 317 -15.34 0.73 3.79
C PHE A 317 -16.72 0.79 4.44
N HIS A 318 -17.44 -0.33 4.42
CA HIS A 318 -18.81 -0.40 4.94
C HIS A 318 -18.82 -0.81 6.41
N ALA A 319 -19.63 -0.11 7.21
CA ALA A 319 -19.82 -0.36 8.63
C ALA A 319 -20.44 -1.75 8.95
N SER A 320 -20.96 -2.44 7.95
CA SER A 320 -21.43 -3.83 8.06
C SER A 320 -20.29 -4.84 8.14
N GLN A 321 -19.08 -4.46 7.71
CA GLN A 321 -17.87 -5.28 7.80
C GLN A 321 -17.14 -5.03 9.13
N PRO A 322 -16.40 -6.03 9.65
CA PRO A 322 -15.57 -5.83 10.83
C PRO A 322 -14.50 -4.75 10.57
N LEU A 323 -14.23 -3.91 11.57
CA LEU A 323 -13.17 -2.91 11.46
C LEU A 323 -11.81 -3.57 11.18
N PRO A 324 -11.00 -3.03 10.25
CA PRO A 324 -9.72 -3.63 9.91
C PRO A 324 -8.74 -3.64 11.09
N SER A 325 -7.85 -4.63 11.09
CA SER A 325 -6.75 -4.69 12.04
C SER A 325 -5.76 -3.53 11.84
N MET A 326 -4.95 -3.22 12.87
CA MET A 326 -3.93 -2.18 12.77
C MET A 326 -2.91 -2.44 11.65
N ARG A 327 -2.64 -3.72 11.33
CA ARG A 327 -1.77 -4.12 10.23
C ARG A 327 -2.37 -3.76 8.88
N GLU A 328 -3.66 -4.05 8.68
CA GLU A 328 -4.37 -3.67 7.45
C GLU A 328 -4.48 -2.15 7.31
N MET A 329 -4.51 -1.43 8.43
CA MET A 329 -4.55 0.02 8.44
C MET A 329 -3.22 0.68 8.05
N ASP A 330 -2.10 -0.05 8.08
CA ASP A 330 -0.78 0.52 7.80
C ASP A 330 -0.63 1.06 6.36
N LYS A 331 -1.44 0.63 5.38
CA LYS A 331 -1.39 1.24 4.03
C LYS A 331 -1.94 2.67 3.98
N TYR A 332 -2.80 3.06 4.92
CA TYR A 332 -3.50 4.34 4.87
C TYR A 332 -2.71 5.48 5.53
N GLN A 333 -2.81 6.67 4.94
CA GLN A 333 -2.28 7.91 5.53
C GLN A 333 -3.18 8.43 6.66
N GLY A 334 -4.48 8.16 6.60
CA GLY A 334 -5.47 8.64 7.55
C GLY A 334 -6.81 7.93 7.38
N ALA A 335 -7.71 8.11 8.34
CA ALA A 335 -9.05 7.54 8.33
C ALA A 335 -10.13 8.60 8.50
N VAL A 336 -11.23 8.46 7.78
CA VAL A 336 -12.44 9.29 7.88
C VAL A 336 -13.60 8.42 8.32
N ILE A 337 -14.34 8.88 9.33
CA ILE A 337 -15.59 8.29 9.79
C ILE A 337 -16.69 9.25 9.35
N TRP A 338 -17.47 8.83 8.37
CA TRP A 338 -18.52 9.64 7.74
C TRP A 338 -19.84 8.88 7.77
N LEU A 339 -20.32 8.58 8.99
CA LEU A 339 -21.56 7.86 9.21
C LEU A 339 -22.75 8.82 9.25
N THR A 340 -23.91 8.35 8.80
CA THR A 340 -25.18 9.06 8.94
C THR A 340 -25.89 8.71 10.25
N LYS A 341 -25.58 7.54 10.83
CA LYS A 341 -26.15 6.99 12.06
C LYS A 341 -25.07 6.62 13.08
N THR A 342 -25.49 6.34 14.30
CA THR A 342 -24.65 5.72 15.34
C THR A 342 -24.10 4.39 14.83
N TYR A 343 -22.80 4.14 15.06
CA TYR A 343 -22.17 2.88 14.71
C TYR A 343 -22.71 1.74 15.59
N ASN A 344 -22.79 0.52 15.04
CA ASN A 344 -23.42 -0.61 15.73
C ASN A 344 -22.72 -0.99 17.05
N ASP A 345 -21.39 -0.88 17.11
CA ASP A 345 -20.59 -1.07 18.33
C ASP A 345 -19.74 0.17 18.63
N PRO A 346 -20.32 1.20 19.28
CA PRO A 346 -19.62 2.45 19.60
C PRO A 346 -18.33 2.26 20.40
N GLN A 347 -18.30 1.25 21.29
CA GLN A 347 -17.15 1.00 22.15
C GLN A 347 -15.99 0.41 21.34
N ALA A 348 -16.28 -0.55 20.45
CA ALA A 348 -15.28 -1.10 19.53
C ALA A 348 -14.71 -0.02 18.62
N LEU A 349 -15.56 0.85 18.06
CA LEU A 349 -15.10 1.96 17.21
C LEU A 349 -14.17 2.92 17.95
N VAL A 350 -14.53 3.34 19.16
CA VAL A 350 -13.67 4.22 19.97
C VAL A 350 -12.34 3.54 20.32
N THR A 351 -12.39 2.25 20.69
CA THR A 351 -11.17 1.47 20.97
C THR A 351 -10.28 1.39 19.74
N TRP A 352 -10.85 1.20 18.55
CA TRP A 352 -10.14 1.19 17.28
C TRP A 352 -9.50 2.54 16.96
N ILE A 353 -10.20 3.67 17.16
CA ILE A 353 -9.63 5.03 17.02
C ILE A 353 -8.44 5.22 17.96
N GLN A 354 -8.52 4.75 19.20
CA GLN A 354 -7.40 4.82 20.15
C GLN A 354 -6.19 3.99 19.69
N GLN A 355 -6.42 2.82 19.06
CA GLN A 355 -5.34 2.00 18.51
C GLN A 355 -4.68 2.69 17.31
N LEU A 356 -5.47 3.28 16.40
CA LEU A 356 -4.94 4.08 15.28
C LEU A 356 -4.07 5.24 15.77
N LYS A 357 -4.53 5.95 16.80
CA LYS A 357 -3.75 7.02 17.44
C LYS A 357 -2.38 6.53 17.92
N LYS A 358 -2.29 5.33 18.50
CA LYS A 358 -1.03 4.75 19.00
C LYS A 358 -0.02 4.48 17.88
N ILE A 359 -0.50 4.08 16.70
CA ILE A 359 0.35 3.83 15.52
C ILE A 359 0.51 5.07 14.62
N GLY A 360 0.01 6.23 15.08
CA GLY A 360 0.19 7.52 14.39
C GLY A 360 -0.78 7.79 13.24
N ILE A 361 -1.80 6.96 13.02
CA ILE A 361 -2.83 7.21 12.01
C ILE A 361 -3.88 8.17 12.56
N LYS A 362 -4.08 9.30 11.88
CA LYS A 362 -5.05 10.33 12.27
C LYS A 362 -6.45 9.96 11.80
N VAL A 363 -7.45 10.30 12.61
CA VAL A 363 -8.86 10.03 12.36
C VAL A 363 -9.65 11.32 12.31
N VAL A 364 -10.53 11.46 11.32
CA VAL A 364 -11.47 12.57 11.18
C VAL A 364 -12.90 12.05 11.27
N ILE A 365 -13.73 12.71 12.09
CA ILE A 365 -15.16 12.41 12.20
C ILE A 365 -15.96 13.57 11.62
N VAL A 366 -16.83 13.29 10.66
CA VAL A 366 -17.59 14.32 9.94
C VAL A 366 -19.07 14.00 9.84
N GLY A 367 -19.90 15.05 9.81
CA GLY A 367 -21.35 14.92 9.68
C GLY A 367 -21.99 14.55 11.01
N SER A 368 -22.35 13.28 11.21
CA SER A 368 -23.03 12.84 12.43
C SER A 368 -22.07 12.31 13.50
N LEU A 369 -22.52 12.32 14.75
CA LEU A 369 -21.83 11.58 15.81
C LEU A 369 -21.95 10.07 15.54
N PRO A 370 -20.83 9.31 15.62
CA PRO A 370 -20.87 7.87 15.42
C PRO A 370 -21.27 7.11 16.69
N VAL A 371 -21.69 7.80 17.75
CA VAL A 371 -22.04 7.24 19.06
C VAL A 371 -23.34 7.84 19.59
N ASP A 372 -23.99 7.12 20.50
CA ASP A 372 -25.13 7.65 21.25
C ASP A 372 -24.66 8.81 22.16
N VAL A 373 -25.43 9.90 22.19
CA VAL A 373 -25.17 11.11 22.99
C VAL A 373 -25.20 10.86 24.51
N GLN A 374 -25.79 9.76 24.96
CA GLN A 374 -25.79 9.32 26.36
C GLN A 374 -24.50 8.58 26.74
N SER A 375 -23.71 8.15 25.76
CA SER A 375 -22.48 7.39 26.03
C SER A 375 -21.31 8.30 26.42
N ASN A 376 -20.41 7.78 27.25
CA ASN A 376 -19.19 8.48 27.68
C ASN A 376 -17.93 7.99 26.96
N TYR A 377 -18.05 7.12 25.94
CA TYR A 377 -16.89 6.50 25.29
C TYR A 377 -15.89 7.53 24.74
N PHE A 378 -16.41 8.63 24.17
CA PHE A 378 -15.62 9.71 23.59
C PHE A 378 -14.84 10.55 24.61
N GLU A 379 -15.12 10.45 25.91
CA GLU A 379 -14.36 11.17 26.94
C GLU A 379 -12.90 10.73 26.95
N THR A 380 -12.63 9.46 26.60
CA THR A 380 -11.28 8.90 26.45
C THR A 380 -10.50 9.55 25.29
N LEU A 381 -11.20 10.14 24.33
CA LEU A 381 -10.67 10.92 23.21
C LEU A 381 -10.66 12.43 23.52
N GLY A 382 -10.96 12.81 24.76
CA GLY A 382 -11.00 14.20 25.23
C GLY A 382 -12.28 14.96 24.86
N ILE A 383 -13.31 14.25 24.40
CA ILE A 383 -14.58 14.84 23.95
C ILE A 383 -15.70 14.42 24.90
N LYS A 384 -16.29 15.39 25.61
CA LYS A 384 -17.46 15.15 26.45
C LYS A 384 -18.72 15.57 25.69
N ILE A 385 -19.66 14.62 25.58
CA ILE A 385 -20.95 14.82 24.93
C ILE A 385 -21.99 14.97 26.03
N ILE A 386 -22.74 16.05 26.01
CA ILE A 386 -23.78 16.34 27.01
C ILE A 386 -25.13 16.36 26.29
N PRO A 387 -26.04 15.42 26.55
CA PRO A 387 -27.33 15.35 25.87
C PRO A 387 -28.27 16.46 26.35
N GLY A 388 -29.15 16.91 25.45
CA GLY A 388 -30.19 17.88 25.72
C GLY A 388 -30.37 18.88 24.57
N LEU A 389 -31.62 19.21 24.26
CA LEU A 389 -31.94 20.21 23.23
C LEU A 389 -31.45 21.60 23.66
N LYS A 390 -30.61 22.22 22.83
CA LYS A 390 -30.08 23.58 23.02
C LYS A 390 -30.20 24.40 21.74
N HIS A 391 -30.59 25.65 21.89
CA HIS A 391 -30.65 26.62 20.79
C HIS A 391 -29.39 27.49 20.78
N ARG A 392 -28.73 27.57 19.63
CA ARG A 392 -27.56 28.43 19.39
C ARG A 392 -27.99 29.90 19.37
N ASN A 393 -27.33 30.73 20.19
CA ASN A 393 -27.57 32.17 20.30
C ASN A 393 -26.62 32.95 19.39
N LYS A 394 -25.30 32.70 19.54
CA LYS A 394 -24.26 33.39 18.77
C LYS A 394 -23.03 32.52 18.56
N ILE A 395 -22.28 32.78 17.50
CA ILE A 395 -20.91 32.25 17.32
C ILE A 395 -19.98 33.02 18.27
N LEU A 396 -19.28 32.30 19.13
CA LEU A 396 -18.23 32.85 20.00
C LEU A 396 -16.88 32.88 19.29
N TYR A 397 -16.61 31.85 18.51
CA TYR A 397 -15.35 31.69 17.80
C TYR A 397 -15.59 30.95 16.49
N GLN A 398 -14.88 31.38 15.45
CA GLN A 398 -14.87 30.74 14.15
C GLN A 398 -13.46 30.90 13.53
N ASP A 399 -12.85 29.78 13.14
CA ASP A 399 -11.58 29.74 12.42
C ASP A 399 -11.77 30.20 10.96
N PRO A 400 -10.77 30.84 10.32
CA PRO A 400 -10.84 31.26 8.92
C PRO A 400 -11.22 30.18 7.91
N MET A 401 -11.01 28.90 8.21
CA MET A 401 -11.42 27.80 7.32
C MET A 401 -12.95 27.58 7.29
N LEU A 402 -13.72 28.18 8.21
CA LEU A 402 -15.19 28.15 8.19
C LEU A 402 -15.76 29.29 7.33
N SER A 403 -17.07 29.25 7.06
CA SER A 403 -17.73 30.16 6.11
C SER A 403 -17.18 30.06 4.69
N TYR A 404 -16.76 28.87 4.27
CA TYR A 404 -16.11 28.67 2.98
C TYR A 404 -17.04 28.96 1.79
N LYS A 405 -18.25 28.38 1.78
CA LYS A 405 -19.31 28.72 0.79
C LYS A 405 -20.54 29.33 1.44
N ILE A 406 -20.79 29.02 2.71
CA ILE A 406 -21.93 29.54 3.46
C ILE A 406 -21.56 29.68 4.94
N LYS A 407 -22.15 30.68 5.60
CA LYS A 407 -21.96 30.89 7.04
C LYS A 407 -22.56 29.72 7.84
N PRO A 408 -21.91 29.30 8.94
CA PRO A 408 -22.47 28.32 9.86
C PRO A 408 -23.87 28.74 10.38
N PRO A 409 -24.87 27.84 10.37
CA PRO A 409 -26.24 28.21 10.72
C PRO A 409 -26.51 28.11 12.22
N MET A 410 -27.45 28.92 12.72
CA MET A 410 -27.86 28.97 14.13
C MET A 410 -28.98 27.95 14.42
N LEU A 411 -28.77 26.68 14.07
CA LEU A 411 -29.75 25.60 14.32
C LEU A 411 -29.65 25.08 15.76
N ALA A 412 -30.73 24.47 16.23
CA ALA A 412 -30.71 23.76 17.51
C ALA A 412 -30.03 22.39 17.37
N SER A 413 -29.37 21.93 18.42
CA SER A 413 -28.81 20.56 18.50
C SER A 413 -29.35 19.86 19.74
N ASN A 414 -29.45 18.53 19.69
CA ASN A 414 -29.85 17.69 20.82
C ASN A 414 -28.68 17.32 21.73
N PHE A 415 -27.48 17.83 21.49
CA PHE A 415 -26.33 17.67 22.38
C PHE A 415 -25.42 18.91 22.40
N THR A 416 -24.50 18.92 23.36
CA THR A 416 -23.41 19.89 23.51
C THR A 416 -22.08 19.15 23.51
N ILE A 417 -21.09 19.68 22.80
CA ILE A 417 -19.73 19.14 22.77
C ILE A 417 -18.78 20.04 23.56
N GLU A 418 -18.16 19.47 24.59
CA GLU A 418 -17.01 20.04 25.26
C GLU A 418 -15.74 19.28 24.84
N ALA A 419 -14.85 19.96 24.11
CA ALA A 419 -13.58 19.38 23.70
C ALA A 419 -12.42 19.90 24.56
N LYS A 420 -11.68 18.99 25.18
CA LYS A 420 -10.49 19.30 25.98
C LYS A 420 -9.24 19.12 25.12
N LYS A 421 -8.21 19.95 25.37
CA LYS A 421 -6.90 19.87 24.69
C LYS A 421 -7.02 19.86 23.15
N SER A 422 -7.95 20.65 22.61
CA SER A 422 -8.21 20.76 21.18
C SER A 422 -8.01 22.21 20.71
N LYS A 423 -7.71 22.36 19.42
CA LYS A 423 -7.84 23.66 18.74
C LYS A 423 -9.27 23.75 18.22
N ALA A 424 -10.12 24.50 18.90
CA ALA A 424 -11.48 24.76 18.44
C ALA A 424 -11.46 25.45 17.07
N LEU A 425 -12.37 25.05 16.18
CA LEU A 425 -12.60 25.65 14.87
C LEU A 425 -13.95 26.39 14.82
N LEU A 426 -14.95 25.92 15.55
CA LEU A 426 -16.25 26.58 15.66
C LEU A 426 -16.84 26.39 17.05
N ILE A 427 -17.11 27.50 17.75
CA ILE A 427 -17.76 27.53 19.07
C ILE A 427 -19.04 28.35 19.00
N TYR A 428 -20.14 27.77 19.43
CA TYR A 428 -21.39 28.48 19.68
C TYR A 428 -21.62 28.70 21.17
N LYS A 429 -22.26 29.82 21.50
CA LYS A 429 -22.94 30.03 22.79
C LYS A 429 -24.42 29.66 22.64
N HIS A 430 -24.95 28.90 23.58
CA HIS A 430 -26.37 28.59 23.69
C HIS A 430 -27.13 29.66 24.49
N ASN A 431 -28.46 29.61 24.41
CA ASN A 431 -29.35 30.51 25.17
C ASN A 431 -29.21 30.39 26.70
N ASP A 432 -28.85 29.21 27.21
CA ASP A 432 -28.61 28.95 28.64
C ASP A 432 -27.17 29.29 29.10
N ALA A 433 -26.43 30.02 28.25
CA ALA A 433 -25.04 30.40 28.42
C ALA A 433 -24.00 29.26 28.40
N SER A 434 -24.40 28.00 28.17
CA SER A 434 -23.47 26.92 27.84
C SER A 434 -22.83 27.13 26.46
N ASN A 435 -21.69 26.49 26.21
CA ASN A 435 -20.99 26.57 24.92
C ASN A 435 -20.87 25.18 24.30
N THR A 436 -20.93 25.09 22.97
CA THR A 436 -20.66 23.86 22.22
C THR A 436 -19.57 24.09 21.19
N THR A 437 -18.63 23.14 21.07
CA THR A 437 -17.55 23.16 20.07
C THR A 437 -17.85 22.13 18.98
N LEU A 438 -18.46 22.56 17.87
CA LEU A 438 -18.93 21.63 16.82
C LEU A 438 -17.87 21.24 15.79
N ALA A 439 -16.76 21.99 15.72
CA ALA A 439 -15.60 21.59 14.95
C ALA A 439 -14.32 21.88 15.73
N ALA A 440 -13.37 20.95 15.71
CA ALA A 440 -12.07 21.10 16.35
C ALA A 440 -11.00 20.18 15.74
N LEU A 441 -9.73 20.58 15.87
CA LEU A 441 -8.57 19.71 15.67
C LEU A 441 -8.10 19.15 17.02
N THR A 442 -7.73 17.88 17.06
CA THR A 442 -7.34 17.14 18.26
C THR A 442 -5.99 16.45 18.05
N ASP A 443 -5.46 15.82 19.10
CA ASP A 443 -4.21 15.05 18.99
C ASP A 443 -4.36 13.74 18.20
N TRP A 444 -5.58 13.22 18.05
CA TRP A 444 -5.92 12.04 17.25
C TRP A 444 -6.43 12.38 15.85
N GLY A 445 -6.67 13.65 15.55
CA GLY A 445 -7.02 14.15 14.23
C GLY A 445 -7.98 15.33 14.32
N GLY A 446 -9.28 15.09 14.15
CA GLY A 446 -10.26 16.15 14.35
C GLY A 446 -11.71 15.74 14.08
N TYR A 447 -12.62 16.70 14.22
CA TYR A 447 -14.02 16.50 13.88
C TYR A 447 -14.68 17.79 13.37
N ALA A 448 -15.70 17.62 12.54
CA ALA A 448 -16.63 18.67 12.12
C ALA A 448 -18.04 18.07 12.07
N LEU A 449 -18.85 18.37 13.08
CA LEU A 449 -20.15 17.75 13.32
C LEU A 449 -21.29 18.67 12.89
N GLU A 450 -22.43 18.05 12.58
CA GLU A 450 -23.65 18.72 12.13
C GLU A 450 -23.36 19.72 10.99
N GLU A 451 -24.01 20.87 11.02
CA GLU A 451 -23.89 21.91 10.01
C GLU A 451 -22.60 22.74 10.14
N SER A 452 -21.60 22.28 10.92
CA SER A 452 -20.25 22.86 10.85
C SER A 452 -19.46 22.33 9.65
N PHE A 453 -19.91 21.22 9.06
CA PHE A 453 -19.23 20.53 7.96
C PHE A 453 -19.88 20.83 6.59
N ILE A 454 -21.06 20.26 6.34
CA ILE A 454 -21.87 20.44 5.13
C ILE A 454 -23.31 20.77 5.55
N ILE A 455 -23.96 21.67 4.81
CA ILE A 455 -25.41 21.88 4.89
C ILE A 455 -26.06 21.20 3.70
N HIS A 456 -26.99 20.29 3.97
CA HIS A 456 -27.89 19.71 2.98
C HIS A 456 -29.09 20.62 2.79
N ASN A 457 -29.28 21.15 1.58
CA ASN A 457 -30.53 21.80 1.20
C ASN A 457 -31.18 21.01 0.06
N ASN A 458 -32.47 21.24 -0.19
CA ASN A 458 -33.25 20.47 -1.18
C ASN A 458 -32.72 20.56 -2.63
N LYS A 459 -31.72 21.40 -2.92
CA LYS A 459 -31.14 21.61 -4.25
C LYS A 459 -29.66 21.23 -4.32
N GLU A 460 -28.90 21.51 -3.27
CA GLU A 460 -27.44 21.39 -3.23
C GLU A 460 -26.91 21.13 -1.82
N ASN A 461 -25.78 20.42 -1.72
CA ASN A 461 -24.99 20.32 -0.49
C ASN A 461 -23.89 21.37 -0.51
N ILE A 462 -23.81 22.20 0.52
CA ILE A 462 -22.92 23.36 0.57
C ILE A 462 -21.89 23.21 1.69
N TRP A 463 -20.61 23.32 1.34
CA TRP A 463 -19.50 23.29 2.28
C TRP A 463 -19.50 24.50 3.22
N VAL A 464 -19.57 24.23 4.53
CA VAL A 464 -19.44 25.26 5.57
C VAL A 464 -17.98 25.46 5.95
N ILE A 465 -17.26 24.34 6.13
CA ILE A 465 -15.81 24.32 6.33
C ILE A 465 -15.09 24.11 5.00
N ASN A 466 -13.91 24.70 4.83
CA ASN A 466 -13.03 24.47 3.70
C ASN A 466 -12.47 23.03 3.82
N PRO A 467 -12.91 22.09 2.97
CA PRO A 467 -12.57 20.69 3.15
C PRO A 467 -11.09 20.42 2.88
N PHE A 468 -10.44 21.22 2.01
CA PHE A 468 -9.02 21.05 1.69
C PHE A 468 -8.13 21.39 2.88
N GLU A 469 -8.40 22.51 3.55
CA GLU A 469 -7.65 22.91 4.74
C GLU A 469 -7.95 22.02 5.94
N PHE A 470 -9.22 21.67 6.13
CA PHE A 470 -9.66 20.85 7.25
C PHE A 470 -9.08 19.44 7.18
N PHE A 471 -9.29 18.69 6.08
CA PHE A 471 -8.77 17.34 5.97
C PHE A 471 -7.24 17.31 5.99
N LYS A 472 -6.57 18.29 5.36
CA LYS A 472 -5.12 18.41 5.42
C LYS A 472 -4.60 18.57 6.84
N GLN A 473 -5.18 19.48 7.63
CA GLN A 473 -4.73 19.70 9.01
C GLN A 473 -5.13 18.55 9.95
N ALA A 474 -6.35 18.03 9.80
CA ALA A 474 -6.90 17.04 10.71
C ALA A 474 -6.34 15.61 10.47
N LEU A 475 -5.99 15.26 9.23
CA LEU A 475 -5.34 13.99 8.90
C LEU A 475 -3.82 14.09 8.81
N ASP A 476 -3.25 15.28 9.07
CA ASP A 476 -1.82 15.57 8.91
C ASP A 476 -1.28 15.14 7.53
N LEU A 477 -1.99 15.54 6.46
CA LEU A 477 -1.67 15.11 5.10
C LEU A 477 -0.42 15.84 4.58
N PRO A 478 0.64 15.10 4.20
CA PRO A 478 1.76 15.67 3.45
C PRO A 478 1.30 16.36 2.17
N ILE A 479 2.03 17.40 1.76
CA ILE A 479 1.80 17.99 0.44
C ILE A 479 2.42 17.06 -0.60
N LEU A 480 1.57 16.46 -1.43
CA LEU A 480 2.01 15.60 -2.53
C LEU A 480 2.13 16.42 -3.83
N PRO A 481 3.05 16.06 -4.74
CA PRO A 481 3.03 16.61 -6.09
C PRO A 481 1.75 16.17 -6.78
N THR A 482 0.89 17.14 -7.12
CA THR A 482 -0.33 16.90 -7.90
C THR A 482 -0.22 17.58 -9.25
N SER A 483 -0.91 17.04 -10.27
CA SER A 483 -1.03 17.73 -11.54
C SER A 483 -1.73 19.07 -11.30
N ASN A 484 -1.10 20.17 -11.70
CA ASN A 484 -1.68 21.49 -11.54
C ASN A 484 -2.95 21.57 -12.40
N GLN A 485 -4.12 21.57 -11.76
CA GLN A 485 -5.37 21.81 -12.48
C GLN A 485 -5.40 23.30 -12.85
N SER A 486 -5.05 23.61 -14.10
CA SER A 486 -5.24 24.96 -14.64
C SER A 486 -6.69 25.40 -14.40
N THR A 487 -6.87 26.54 -13.74
CA THR A 487 -8.18 27.18 -13.62
C THR A 487 -8.32 28.19 -14.76
N GLN A 488 -9.42 28.11 -15.51
CA GLN A 488 -9.84 29.17 -16.42
C GLN A 488 -11.15 29.74 -15.89
N ASN A 489 -11.18 31.03 -15.59
CA ASN A 489 -12.33 31.73 -15.01
C ASN A 489 -12.89 31.06 -13.74
N THR A 490 -12.03 30.75 -12.76
CA THR A 490 -12.40 30.11 -11.47
C THR A 490 -13.12 28.75 -11.57
N LYS A 491 -13.20 28.17 -12.77
CA LYS A 491 -13.71 26.82 -12.99
C LYS A 491 -12.54 25.84 -13.06
N ARG A 492 -12.66 24.74 -12.33
CA ARG A 492 -11.72 23.62 -12.42
C ARG A 492 -11.89 22.97 -13.80
N LEU A 493 -10.80 22.90 -14.55
CA LEU A 493 -10.77 22.16 -15.82
C LEU A 493 -10.41 20.71 -15.53
N LEU A 494 -11.34 19.79 -15.76
CA LEU A 494 -11.03 18.37 -15.82
C LEU A 494 -10.25 18.11 -17.12
N SER A 495 -9.03 17.63 -16.99
CA SER A 495 -8.22 17.17 -18.12
C SER A 495 -8.21 15.65 -18.09
N THR A 496 -9.00 15.00 -18.93
CA THR A 496 -8.90 13.54 -19.14
C THR A 496 -7.97 13.29 -20.31
N HIS A 497 -6.90 12.52 -20.09
CA HIS A 497 -6.09 11.98 -21.18
C HIS A 497 -6.78 10.70 -21.66
N ILE A 498 -7.51 10.78 -22.78
CA ILE A 498 -7.98 9.60 -23.50
C ILE A 498 -7.02 9.41 -24.67
N ASP A 499 -6.21 8.36 -24.60
CA ASP A 499 -5.37 7.99 -25.72
C ASP A 499 -6.27 7.60 -26.91
N ARG A 500 -6.14 8.41 -27.97
CA ARG A 500 -6.94 8.51 -29.21
C ARG A 500 -8.16 9.43 -29.14
N ILE A 501 -7.94 10.62 -29.73
CA ILE A 501 -8.90 11.65 -30.19
C ILE A 501 -9.27 12.71 -29.13
N MET A 502 -8.67 13.90 -29.31
CA MET A 502 -8.99 15.13 -28.58
C MET A 502 -10.41 15.59 -28.88
N ASN A 503 -11.33 15.42 -27.93
CA ASN A 503 -12.58 16.17 -27.89
C ASN A 503 -12.65 16.97 -26.58
N ARG A 504 -12.71 18.30 -26.70
CA ARG A 504 -12.96 19.21 -25.58
C ARG A 504 -14.43 19.11 -25.17
N LEU A 505 -14.69 18.64 -23.94
CA LEU A 505 -16.02 18.72 -23.33
C LEU A 505 -16.04 19.86 -22.31
N TYR A 506 -16.91 20.85 -22.55
CA TYR A 506 -17.23 21.89 -21.57
C TYR A 506 -18.35 21.39 -20.66
N LEU A 507 -18.09 21.26 -19.36
CA LEU A 507 -19.16 21.07 -18.38
C LEU A 507 -19.84 22.43 -18.13
N SER A 508 -21.01 22.59 -18.72
CA SER A 508 -21.95 23.68 -18.43
C SER A 508 -22.80 23.30 -17.22
N GLN A 509 -22.49 23.82 -16.04
CA GLN A 509 -23.52 24.04 -15.01
C GLN A 509 -23.94 25.50 -15.11
N LYS A 510 -25.20 25.72 -15.52
CA LYS A 510 -25.88 27.01 -15.49
C LYS A 510 -26.42 27.23 -14.09
N THR A 511 -25.92 28.31 -13.47
CA THR A 511 -26.45 29.15 -12.36
C THR A 511 -27.15 28.49 -11.19
#